data_AF-A0A8J5KUQ8-F1
#
_entry.id   AF-A0A8J5KUQ8-F1
#
_cell.length_a   1.000
_cell.length_b   1.000
_cell.length_c   1.000
_cell.angle_alpha   90.00
_cell.angle_beta   90.00
_cell.angle_gamma   90.00
#
_symmetry.space_group_name_H-M   'P 1'
#
loop_
_entity.id
_entity.type
_entity.pdbx_description
1 polymer ?
#
loop_
_entity_poly.entity_id
_entity_poly.type
_entity_poly.pdbx_seq_one_letter_code
_entity_poly.pdbx_strand_id
1 'polypeptide(L)'
;MADHGNGASLHIVVFPWLTFSLMLPFLSLSKSLAKRRHRVSFLSTSRNIAHLPKLPPNVTPFIDFVPLPLPPVDNLPLDADSTNDLLPAKFST
;
A
#
# COMPACT_ATOMS: atom_id res chain seq x y z
N MET A 1 16.73 0.00 38.51
CA MET A 1 16.53 0.81 37.30
C MET A 1 16.64 -0.13 36.12
N ALA A 2 15.51 -0.53 35.54
CA ALA A 2 15.49 -1.48 34.43
C ALA A 2 15.89 -0.76 33.14
N ASP A 3 16.83 -1.38 32.43
CA ASP A 3 17.25 -1.04 31.08
C ASP A 3 16.04 -1.03 30.13
N HIS A 4 15.62 0.16 29.68
CA HIS A 4 14.68 0.28 28.59
C HIS A 4 15.40 -0.09 27.32
N GLY A 5 15.37 -1.39 26.98
CA GLY A 5 15.91 -1.92 25.74
C GLY A 5 15.57 -0.98 24.58
N ASN A 6 16.60 -0.41 23.99
CA ASN A 6 16.56 0.42 22.79
C ASN A 6 15.94 -0.43 21.67
N GLY A 7 14.61 -0.45 21.58
CA GLY A 7 13.88 -1.16 20.55
C GLY A 7 14.20 -0.54 19.20
N ALA A 8 15.19 -1.10 18.51
CA ALA A 8 15.70 -0.57 17.26
C ALA A 8 14.55 -0.32 16.28
N SER A 9 14.54 0.86 15.66
CA SER A 9 13.57 1.17 14.61
C SER A 9 13.78 0.22 13.44
N LEU A 10 12.77 -0.60 13.14
CA LEU A 10 12.76 -1.51 12.01
C LEU A 10 12.30 -0.78 10.73
N HIS A 11 12.87 -1.20 9.60
CA HIS A 11 12.34 -0.87 8.27
C HIS A 11 11.67 -2.11 7.68
N ILE A 12 10.37 -2.01 7.42
CA ILE A 12 9.50 -3.12 7.07
C ILE A 12 8.95 -2.91 5.66
N VAL A 13 9.06 -3.94 4.82
CA VAL A 13 8.45 -3.95 3.49
C VAL A 13 7.10 -4.65 3.60
N VAL A 14 6.05 -4.00 3.11
CA VAL A 14 4.70 -4.53 3.04
C VAL A 14 4.33 -4.67 1.57
N PHE A 15 4.09 -5.91 1.14
CA PHE A 15 3.67 -6.24 -0.22
C PHE A 15 2.36 -7.05 -0.14
N PRO A 16 1.19 -6.39 -0.14
CA PRO A 16 -0.10 -7.06 -0.15
C PRO A 16 -0.37 -7.66 -1.53
N TRP A 17 -1.28 -8.63 -1.60
CA TRP A 17 -1.87 -9.01 -2.88
C TRP A 17 -2.56 -7.78 -3.50
N LEU A 18 -2.43 -7.61 -4.82
CA LEU A 18 -2.87 -6.42 -5.56
C LEU A 18 -4.40 -6.17 -5.62
N THR A 19 -5.19 -6.82 -4.76
CA THR A 19 -6.64 -6.60 -4.65
C THR A 19 -6.95 -5.48 -3.66
N PHE A 20 -7.90 -4.61 -4.01
CA PHE A 20 -8.21 -3.42 -3.21
C PHE A 20 -8.67 -3.73 -1.78
N SER A 21 -9.50 -4.76 -1.62
CA SER A 21 -10.02 -5.19 -0.32
C SER A 21 -8.92 -5.68 0.63
N LEU A 22 -7.85 -6.28 0.11
CA LEU A 22 -6.73 -6.73 0.93
C LEU A 22 -5.76 -5.61 1.27
N MET A 23 -5.67 -4.51 0.51
CA MET A 23 -4.71 -3.44 0.84
C MET A 23 -5.05 -2.65 2.11
N LEU A 24 -6.34 -2.46 2.41
CA LEU A 24 -6.79 -1.68 3.57
C LEU A 24 -6.31 -2.23 4.93
N PRO A 25 -6.42 -3.54 5.24
CA PRO A 25 -5.90 -4.06 6.50
C PRO A 25 -4.37 -3.94 6.61
N PHE A 26 -3.63 -4.12 5.51
CA PHE A 26 -2.17 -3.92 5.51
C PHE A 26 -1.80 -2.45 5.69
N LEU A 27 -2.60 -1.51 5.18
CA LEU A 27 -2.41 -0.08 5.45
C LEU A 27 -2.68 0.25 6.92
N SER A 28 -3.69 -0.37 7.54
CA SER A 28 -3.96 -0.22 8.97
C SER A 28 -2.81 -0.75 9.84
N LEU A 29 -2.25 -1.90 9.46
CA LEU A 29 -1.04 -2.45 10.08
C LEU A 29 0.15 -1.49 9.92
N SER A 30 0.36 -0.96 8.71
CA SER A 30 1.44 -0.01 8.41
C SER A 30 1.35 1.25 9.27
N LYS A 31 0.13 1.79 9.45
CA LYS A 31 -0.13 2.92 10.38
C LYS A 31 0.21 2.57 11.82
N SER A 32 -0.06 1.34 12.24
CA SER A 32 0.21 0.88 13.61
C SER A 32 1.71 0.71 13.87
N LEU A 33 2.46 0.24 12.87
CA LEU A 33 3.93 0.18 12.89
C LEU A 33 4.56 1.58 12.88
N ALA A 34 4.05 2.48 12.04
CA ALA A 34 4.50 3.86 11.97
C ALA A 34 4.29 4.63 13.28
N LYS A 35 3.16 4.42 13.97
CA LYS A 35 2.90 4.98 15.32
C LYS A 35 3.94 4.53 16.36
N ARG A 36 4.54 3.36 16.17
CA ARG A 36 5.64 2.82 16.99
C ARG A 36 7.03 3.26 16.49
N ARG A 37 7.09 4.23 15.56
CA ARG A 37 8.33 4.79 15.00
C ARG A 37 9.12 3.79 14.14
N HIS A 38 8.45 2.78 13.58
CA HIS A 38 9.01 1.91 12.54
C HIS A 38 8.75 2.51 11.16
N ARG A 39 9.72 2.34 10.25
CA ARG A 39 9.57 2.75 8.85
C ARG A 39 8.92 1.64 8.04
N VAL A 40 8.00 1.98 7.15
CA VAL A 40 7.28 1.04 6.29
C VAL A 40 7.41 1.48 4.84
N SER A 41 7.81 0.57 3.95
CA SER A 41 7.65 0.72 2.51
C SER A 41 6.47 -0.13 2.07
N PHE A 42 5.41 0.52 1.61
CA PHE A 42 4.17 -0.11 1.15
C PHE A 42 4.20 -0.20 -0.38
N LEU A 43 4.39 -1.41 -0.89
CA LEU A 43 4.59 -1.69 -2.31
C LEU A 43 3.26 -2.06 -2.95
N SER A 44 2.88 -1.39 -4.02
CA SER A 44 1.68 -1.71 -4.80
C SER A 44 1.75 -1.03 -6.17
N THR A 45 0.82 -1.29 -7.08
CA THR A 45 0.73 -0.56 -8.35
C THR A 45 0.40 0.92 -8.15
N SER A 46 0.83 1.76 -9.10
CA SER A 46 0.58 3.20 -9.09
C SER A 46 -0.91 3.54 -8.96
N ARG A 47 -1.77 2.79 -9.64
CA ARG A 47 -3.24 2.97 -9.58
C ARG A 47 -3.79 2.62 -8.22
N ASN A 48 -3.40 1.47 -7.68
CA ASN A 48 -3.83 1.06 -6.35
C ASN A 48 -3.41 2.06 -5.26
N ILE A 49 -2.18 2.59 -5.33
CA ILE A 49 -1.69 3.62 -4.40
C ILE A 49 -2.53 4.89 -4.49
N ALA A 50 -2.89 5.32 -5.71
CA ALA A 50 -3.74 6.51 -5.92
C ALA A 50 -5.14 6.38 -5.29
N HIS A 51 -5.65 5.16 -5.13
CA HIS A 51 -6.94 4.88 -4.49
C HIS A 51 -6.86 4.71 -2.96
N LEU A 52 -5.67 4.67 -2.36
CA LEU A 52 -5.52 4.53 -0.91
C LEU A 52 -5.92 5.83 -0.18
N PRO A 53 -6.50 5.72 1.03
CA PRO A 53 -6.82 6.90 1.82
C PRO A 53 -5.55 7.64 2.23
N LYS A 54 -5.61 8.98 2.21
CA LYS A 54 -4.50 9.84 2.63
C LYS A 54 -4.03 9.49 4.05
N LEU A 55 -2.72 9.52 4.25
CA LEU A 55 -2.11 9.28 5.55
C LEU A 55 -2.29 10.50 6.47
N PRO A 56 -2.54 10.29 7.77
CA PRO A 56 -2.52 11.39 8.72
C PRO A 56 -1.08 11.91 8.91
N PRO A 57 -0.87 13.22 9.16
CA PRO A 57 0.45 13.83 9.17
C PRO A 57 1.45 13.21 10.14
N ASN A 58 0.96 12.61 11.22
CA ASN A 58 1.77 12.00 12.27
C ASN A 58 2.44 10.68 11.86
N VAL A 59 1.96 10.01 10.80
CA VAL A 59 2.54 8.74 10.30
C VAL A 59 3.16 8.87 8.91
N THR A 60 2.84 9.92 8.16
CA THR A 60 3.38 10.19 6.81
C THR A 60 4.90 10.08 6.72
N PRO A 61 5.72 10.57 7.68
CA PRO A 61 7.18 10.46 7.59
C PRO A 61 7.72 9.03 7.71
N PHE A 62 6.88 8.08 8.11
CA PHE A 62 7.26 6.70 8.42
C PHE A 62 6.69 5.69 7.42
N ILE A 63 5.87 6.11 6.46
CA ILE A 63 5.27 5.23 5.45
C ILE A 63 5.57 5.79 4.07
N ASP A 64 6.36 5.05 3.29
CA ASP A 64 6.62 5.34 1.89
C ASP A 64 5.72 4.46 1.02
N PHE A 65 4.94 5.05 0.13
CA PHE A 65 4.27 4.30 -0.93
C PHE A 65 5.24 4.11 -2.10
N VAL A 66 5.53 2.86 -2.45
CA VAL A 66 6.47 2.50 -3.50
C VAL A 66 5.67 1.92 -4.68
N PRO A 67 5.52 2.67 -5.78
CA PRO A 67 4.83 2.18 -6.97
C PRO A 67 5.65 1.08 -7.64
N LEU A 68 5.00 -0.03 -7.96
CA LEU A 68 5.55 -1.12 -8.76
C LEU A 68 4.95 -1.07 -10.17
N PRO A 69 5.77 -0.95 -11.22
CA PRO A 69 5.29 -1.07 -12.59
C PRO A 69 4.89 -2.51 -12.86
N LEU A 70 3.71 -2.73 -13.45
CA LEU A 70 3.34 -4.05 -13.96
C LEU A 70 3.86 -4.20 -15.39
N PRO A 71 4.33 -5.41 -15.77
CA PRO A 71 4.63 -5.68 -17.16
C PRO A 71 3.34 -5.61 -17.99
N PRO A 72 3.41 -5.08 -19.22
CA PRO A 72 2.28 -5.16 -20.14
C PRO A 72 1.95 -6.64 -20.39
N VAL A 73 0.67 -7.00 -20.29
CA VAL A 73 0.16 -8.35 -20.54
C VAL A 73 -0.75 -8.29 -21.76
N ASP A 74 -0.53 -9.18 -22.73
CA ASP A 74 -1.39 -9.30 -23.90
C ASP A 74 -2.84 -9.55 -23.46
N ASN A 75 -3.78 -8.81 -24.05
CA ASN A 75 -5.22 -8.81 -23.74
C ASN A 75 -5.64 -8.05 -22.47
N LEU A 76 -4.73 -7.29 -21.85
CA LEU A 76 -5.07 -6.37 -20.76
C LEU A 76 -4.98 -4.91 -21.25
N PRO A 77 -5.92 -4.02 -20.87
CA PRO A 77 -5.75 -2.59 -21.12
C PRO A 77 -4.41 -2.09 -20.57
N LEU A 78 -3.76 -1.16 -21.28
CA LEU A 78 -2.43 -0.63 -20.93
C LEU A 78 -2.36 -0.08 -19.48
N ASP A 79 -3.50 0.35 -18.94
CA ASP A 79 -3.62 0.96 -17.61
C ASP A 79 -4.33 0.05 -16.58
N ALA A 80 -4.52 -1.25 -16.85
CA ALA A 80 -5.23 -2.17 -15.96
C ALA A 80 -4.36 -2.68 -14.79
N ASP A 81 -3.85 -1.71 -14.03
CA ASP A 81 -3.01 -1.91 -12.86
C ASP A 81 -3.81 -2.10 -11.56
N SER A 82 -5.14 -2.00 -11.64
CA SER A 82 -6.06 -2.30 -10.55
C SER A 82 -7.16 -3.26 -10.99
N THR A 83 -7.65 -4.10 -10.08
CA THR A 83 -8.86 -4.91 -10.31
C THR A 83 -10.07 -4.06 -10.67
N ASN A 84 -10.10 -2.78 -10.27
CA ASN A 84 -11.15 -1.84 -10.65
C ASN A 84 -11.13 -1.46 -12.13
N ASP A 85 -9.95 -1.49 -12.79
CA ASP A 85 -9.80 -1.17 -14.21
C ASP A 85 -10.30 -2.33 -15.11
N LEU A 86 -10.55 -3.50 -14.52
CA LEU A 86 -11.07 -4.70 -15.20
C LEU A 86 -12.60 -4.84 -15.15
N LEU A 87 -13.29 -3.96 -14.43
CA LEU A 87 -14.74 -3.98 -14.39
C LEU A 87 -15.29 -3.60 -15.77
N PRO A 88 -16.17 -4.42 -16.38
CA PRO A 88 -16.74 -4.10 -17.67
C PRO A 88 -17.45 -2.76 -17.59
N ALA A 89 -17.11 -1.84 -18.49
CA ALA A 89 -17.81 -0.59 -18.67
C ALA A 89 -19.30 -0.91 -18.92
N LYS A 90 -20.14 -0.60 -17.93
CA LYS A 90 -21.60 -0.40 -18.02
C LYS A 90 -22.35 -1.39 -18.92
N PHE A 91 -23.09 -2.31 -18.30
CA PHE A 91 -24.34 -2.79 -18.92
C PHE A 91 -25.35 -1.63 -18.90
N SER A 92 -25.31 -0.77 -19.92
CA SER A 92 -26.42 0.13 -20.23
C SER A 92 -27.39 -0.63 -21.13
N THR A 93 -28.47 -1.10 -20.51
CA THR A 93 -29.72 -1.51 -21.18
C THR A 93 -30.43 -0.29 -21.74
#